data_AF-A0A5B0E9J0-F1
#
_entry.id   AF-A0A5B0E9J0-F1
#
_cell.length_a   1.000
_cell.length_b   1.000
_cell.length_c   1.000
_cell.angle_alpha   90.00
_cell.angle_beta   90.00
_cell.angle_gamma   90.00
#
_symmetry.space_group_name_H-M   'P 1'
#
loop_
_entity.id
_entity.type
_entity.pdbx_description
1 polymer ?
#
loop_
_entity_poly.entity_id
_entity_poly.type
_entity_poly.pdbx_seq_one_letter_code
_entity_poly.pdbx_strand_id
1 'polypeptide(L)'
;MDIKAFCIEHAIDMSKCGVSLIGGSFSLVEFIETEISPIEFLILAEEDFQRGGQSALINATTNIKRAIVSQMDRLLSSFGFKSSRLDVKEKIEKLKNLGLLVPSILRKAVRLRNTLEHEYKTPTMEQVEDALDIASLFVMSSSAMFTPFEDALQFSLRKASVPHPIKYLTVGLNREANSVFYTAYVYGVDNSECLGRCTIQSGHLLFDQLVKLSTSLMMKYKVDQACKDFDAVYATC
;
A
#
# COMPACT_ATOMS: atom_id res chain seq x y z
N MET A 1 4.15 -24.63 0.37
CA MET A 1 5.55 -24.68 0.84
C MET A 1 5.87 -23.31 1.42
N ASP A 2 6.52 -23.27 2.58
CA ASP A 2 6.96 -22.03 3.21
C ASP A 2 8.08 -21.38 2.39
N ILE A 3 8.14 -20.04 2.35
CA ILE A 3 9.13 -19.28 1.58
C ILE A 3 10.57 -19.53 2.04
N LYS A 4 10.79 -19.79 3.33
CA LYS A 4 12.12 -20.11 3.86
C LYS A 4 12.55 -21.52 3.44
N ALA A 5 11.64 -22.49 3.51
CA ALA A 5 11.89 -23.83 2.98
C ALA A 5 12.22 -23.78 1.47
N PHE A 6 11.46 -22.99 0.70
CA PHE A 6 11.73 -22.73 -0.72
C PHE A 6 13.11 -22.12 -0.96
N CYS A 7 13.49 -21.11 -0.18
CA CYS A 7 14.80 -20.49 -0.30
C CYS A 7 15.94 -21.48 0.03
N ILE A 8 15.77 -22.32 1.06
CA ILE A 8 16.76 -23.34 1.46
C ILE A 8 16.92 -24.41 0.38
N GLU A 9 15.81 -24.92 -0.16
CA GLU A 9 15.81 -25.93 -1.23
C GLU A 9 16.61 -25.46 -2.45
N HIS A 10 16.50 -24.16 -2.76
CA HIS A 10 17.20 -23.53 -3.86
C HIS A 10 18.51 -22.85 -3.42
N ALA A 11 19.00 -23.03 -2.20
CA ALA A 11 20.25 -22.39 -1.72
C ALA A 11 20.31 -20.85 -1.95
N ILE A 12 19.17 -20.16 -1.83
CA ILE A 12 19.07 -18.70 -1.91
C ILE A 12 18.92 -18.13 -0.51
N ASP A 13 19.63 -17.03 -0.24
CA ASP A 13 19.42 -16.20 0.94
C ASP A 13 19.03 -14.80 0.47
N MET A 14 17.73 -14.46 0.60
CA MET A 14 17.20 -13.19 0.11
C MET A 14 17.86 -11.98 0.78
N SER A 15 18.34 -12.11 2.02
CA SER A 15 19.02 -11.04 2.76
C SER A 15 20.41 -10.70 2.20
N LYS A 16 21.00 -11.61 1.42
CA LYS A 16 22.29 -11.42 0.76
C LYS A 16 22.16 -10.93 -0.69
N CYS A 17 20.94 -10.80 -1.18
CA CYS A 17 20.69 -10.34 -2.54
C CYS A 17 20.73 -8.81 -2.65
N GLY A 18 21.00 -8.32 -3.86
CA GLY A 18 20.54 -7.00 -4.29
C GLY A 18 19.07 -7.12 -4.71
N VAL A 19 18.27 -6.11 -4.38
CA VAL A 19 16.86 -6.03 -4.76
C VAL A 19 16.63 -4.89 -5.74
N SER A 20 15.87 -5.15 -6.81
CA SER A 20 15.46 -4.14 -7.79
C SER A 20 14.04 -4.36 -8.27
N LEU A 21 13.37 -3.28 -8.68
CA LEU A 21 12.09 -3.38 -9.37
C LEU A 21 12.29 -3.89 -10.80
N ILE A 22 11.36 -4.72 -11.26
CA ILE A 22 11.35 -5.25 -12.64
C ILE A 22 10.02 -4.94 -13.35
N GLY A 23 9.30 -3.93 -12.87
CA GLY A 23 8.00 -3.52 -13.36
C GLY A 23 6.86 -4.08 -12.52
N GLY A 24 5.68 -4.16 -13.13
CA GLY A 24 4.44 -4.53 -12.46
C GLY A 24 3.23 -3.92 -13.15
N SER A 25 2.06 -4.43 -12.81
CA SER A 25 0.79 -3.91 -13.30
C SER A 25 -0.30 -3.96 -12.24
N PHE A 26 0.07 -4.17 -10.98
CA PHE A 26 -0.89 -4.21 -9.90
C PHE A 26 -1.63 -2.87 -9.77
N SER A 27 -2.95 -2.94 -9.77
CA SER A 27 -3.83 -1.78 -9.70
C SER A 27 -4.67 -1.81 -8.43
N LEU A 28 -5.23 -0.67 -8.05
CA LEU A 28 -6.21 -0.62 -6.96
C LEU A 28 -7.42 -1.47 -7.30
N VAL A 29 -8.08 -2.04 -6.29
CA VAL A 29 -9.40 -2.65 -6.49
C VAL A 29 -10.35 -1.61 -7.06
N GLU A 30 -11.15 -2.05 -8.01
CA GLU A 30 -12.31 -1.29 -8.48
C GLU A 30 -13.43 -1.46 -7.46
N PHE A 31 -14.20 -0.39 -7.28
CA PHE A 31 -15.35 -0.35 -6.40
C PHE A 31 -16.56 -0.97 -7.10
N ILE A 32 -16.49 -2.27 -7.41
CA ILE A 32 -17.62 -2.97 -8.03
C ILE A 32 -18.75 -3.17 -6.99
N GLU A 33 -18.43 -3.19 -5.70
CA GLU A 33 -19.41 -3.43 -4.61
C GLU A 33 -19.90 -2.17 -3.87
N THR A 34 -19.26 -1.01 -4.04
CA THR A 34 -19.69 0.22 -3.36
C THR A 34 -20.29 1.22 -4.34
N GLU A 35 -21.43 1.80 -3.96
CA GLU A 35 -22.17 2.77 -4.80
C GLU A 35 -21.41 4.10 -5.00
N ILE A 36 -20.51 4.47 -4.08
CA ILE A 36 -19.79 5.76 -4.11
C ILE A 36 -18.29 5.55 -3.84
N SER A 37 -17.46 6.07 -4.72
CA SER A 37 -16.00 6.05 -4.68
C SER A 37 -15.40 7.22 -3.88
N PRO A 38 -14.11 7.14 -3.49
CA PRO A 38 -13.40 8.22 -2.82
C PRO A 38 -13.38 9.53 -3.60
N ILE A 39 -13.27 9.45 -4.94
CA ILE A 39 -13.27 10.62 -5.80
C ILE A 39 -14.66 11.25 -5.87
N GLU A 40 -15.73 10.46 -5.89
CA GLU A 40 -17.09 10.99 -5.84
C GLU A 40 -17.39 11.67 -4.50
N PHE A 41 -16.93 11.11 -3.38
CA PHE A 41 -17.00 11.83 -2.10
C PHE A 41 -16.23 13.15 -2.13
N LEU A 42 -15.10 13.20 -2.83
CA LEU A 42 -14.34 14.44 -2.96
C LEU A 42 -15.10 15.48 -3.79
N ILE A 43 -15.67 15.09 -4.93
CA ILE A 43 -16.50 15.96 -5.78
C ILE A 43 -17.68 16.52 -4.97
N LEU A 44 -18.40 15.67 -4.23
CA LEU A 44 -19.50 16.12 -3.37
C LEU A 44 -19.03 17.13 -2.31
N ALA A 45 -17.83 16.95 -1.75
CA ALA A 45 -17.27 17.90 -0.81
C ALA A 45 -16.90 19.25 -1.45
N GLU A 46 -16.35 19.23 -2.67
CA GLU A 46 -16.03 20.43 -3.45
C GLU A 46 -17.30 21.21 -3.80
N GLU A 47 -18.34 20.52 -4.29
CA GLU A 47 -19.64 21.12 -4.60
C GLU A 47 -20.30 21.76 -3.37
N ASP A 48 -20.27 21.06 -2.22
CA ASP A 48 -20.77 21.58 -0.96
C ASP A 48 -19.97 22.81 -0.48
N PHE A 49 -18.65 22.76 -0.57
CA PHE A 49 -17.79 23.87 -0.19
C PHE A 49 -18.06 25.12 -1.05
N GLN A 50 -18.16 24.95 -2.37
CA GLN A 50 -18.45 26.04 -3.33
C GLN A 50 -19.84 26.65 -3.11
N ARG A 51 -20.85 25.82 -2.82
CA ARG A 51 -22.21 26.26 -2.54
C ARG A 51 -22.27 27.15 -1.29
N GLY A 52 -21.43 26.86 -0.30
CA GLY A 52 -21.29 27.66 0.91
C GLY A 52 -22.50 27.59 1.85
N GLY A 53 -22.38 28.27 2.98
CA GLY A 53 -23.36 28.23 4.07
C GLY A 53 -23.17 27.07 5.02
N GLN A 54 -23.78 27.17 6.20
CA GLN A 54 -23.53 26.27 7.33
C GLN A 54 -23.80 24.80 7.02
N SER A 55 -24.94 24.50 6.39
CA SER A 55 -25.32 23.13 6.02
C SER A 55 -24.34 22.52 5.02
N ALA A 56 -23.88 23.32 4.05
CA ALA A 56 -22.94 22.85 3.05
C ALA A 56 -21.54 22.60 3.66
N LEU A 57 -21.04 23.47 4.54
CA LEU A 57 -19.78 23.24 5.27
C LEU A 57 -19.80 21.97 6.13
N ILE A 58 -20.94 21.68 6.77
CA ILE A 58 -21.17 20.45 7.54
C ILE A 58 -21.11 19.22 6.62
N ASN A 59 -21.77 19.28 5.46
CA ASN A 59 -21.77 18.18 4.50
C ASN A 59 -20.39 17.98 3.86
N ALA A 60 -19.71 19.07 3.45
CA ALA A 60 -18.35 19.04 2.92
C ALA A 60 -17.41 18.33 3.89
N THR A 61 -17.44 18.68 5.18
CA THR A 61 -16.65 18.03 6.24
C THR A 61 -16.92 16.53 6.34
N THR A 62 -18.19 16.14 6.20
CA THR A 62 -18.60 14.73 6.22
C THR A 62 -18.04 13.97 5.02
N ASN A 63 -18.14 14.55 3.83
CA ASN A 63 -17.68 13.98 2.57
C ASN A 63 -16.15 13.93 2.48
N ILE A 64 -15.43 14.92 3.00
CA ILE A 64 -13.96 14.91 3.17
C ILE A 64 -13.50 13.70 3.98
N LYS A 65 -14.09 13.47 5.16
CA LYS A 65 -13.74 12.29 5.98
C LYS A 65 -14.04 11.00 5.24
N ARG A 66 -15.18 10.92 4.53
CA ARG A 66 -15.56 9.74 3.76
C ARG A 66 -14.57 9.47 2.63
N ALA A 67 -14.17 10.49 1.87
CA ALA A 67 -13.17 10.38 0.81
C ALA A 67 -11.83 9.83 1.34
N ILE A 68 -11.34 10.38 2.47
CA ILE A 68 -10.10 9.90 3.09
C ILE A 68 -10.23 8.45 3.55
N VAL A 69 -11.29 8.14 4.31
CA VAL A 69 -11.45 6.80 4.91
C VAL A 69 -11.72 5.75 3.86
N SER A 70 -12.56 6.02 2.85
CA SER A 70 -12.84 5.09 1.76
C SER A 70 -11.59 4.85 0.90
N GLN A 71 -10.74 5.85 0.69
CA GLN A 71 -9.46 5.64 0.01
C GLN A 71 -8.51 4.76 0.84
N MET A 72 -8.45 4.95 2.17
CA MET A 72 -7.69 4.04 3.05
C MET A 72 -8.23 2.61 2.97
N ASP A 73 -9.55 2.44 2.97
CA ASP A 73 -10.19 1.13 2.83
C ASP A 73 -9.84 0.48 1.49
N ARG A 74 -9.85 1.25 0.39
CA ARG A 74 -9.47 0.78 -0.94
C ARG A 74 -8.03 0.32 -1.00
N LEU A 75 -7.11 1.11 -0.43
CA LEU A 75 -5.68 0.78 -0.40
C LEU A 75 -5.45 -0.53 0.36
N LEU A 76 -6.03 -0.66 1.57
CA LEU A 76 -5.90 -1.86 2.39
C LEU A 76 -6.52 -3.09 1.72
N SER A 77 -7.72 -2.92 1.16
CA SER A 77 -8.42 -4.01 0.44
C SER A 77 -7.65 -4.44 -0.81
N SER A 78 -6.97 -3.52 -1.49
CA SER A 78 -6.12 -3.83 -2.63
C SER A 78 -4.99 -4.79 -2.26
N PHE A 79 -4.46 -4.72 -1.04
CA PHE A 79 -3.45 -5.64 -0.52
C PHE A 79 -4.04 -6.84 0.26
N GLY A 80 -5.35 -7.06 0.20
CA GLY A 80 -6.03 -8.20 0.82
C GLY A 80 -6.37 -8.02 2.31
N PHE A 81 -6.26 -6.82 2.85
CA PHE A 81 -6.60 -6.54 4.25
C PHE A 81 -8.07 -6.13 4.41
N LYS A 82 -8.76 -6.75 5.36
CA LYS A 82 -10.12 -6.35 5.77
C LYS A 82 -10.04 -5.10 6.65
N SER A 83 -10.49 -3.96 6.14
CA SER A 83 -10.34 -2.66 6.80
C SER A 83 -11.62 -2.15 7.49
N SER A 84 -12.77 -2.77 7.25
CA SER A 84 -14.08 -2.32 7.76
C SER A 84 -14.20 -2.26 9.28
N ARG A 85 -13.39 -3.05 10.00
CA ARG A 85 -13.35 -3.08 11.47
C ARG A 85 -12.27 -2.19 12.09
N LEU A 86 -11.35 -1.66 11.27
CA LEU A 86 -10.25 -0.85 11.75
C LEU A 86 -10.70 0.59 11.96
N ASP A 87 -10.27 1.23 13.04
CA ASP A 87 -10.42 2.66 13.18
C ASP A 87 -9.45 3.42 12.24
N VAL A 88 -9.59 4.75 12.15
CA VAL A 88 -8.72 5.54 11.26
C VAL A 88 -7.25 5.51 11.69
N LYS A 89 -6.97 5.43 12.99
CA LYS A 89 -5.60 5.36 13.50
C LYS A 89 -4.96 4.03 13.08
N GLU A 90 -5.67 2.92 13.26
CA GLU A 90 -5.24 1.57 12.86
C GLU A 90 -5.01 1.48 11.34
N LYS A 91 -5.92 2.07 10.54
CA LYS A 91 -5.74 2.17 9.08
C LYS A 91 -4.46 2.91 8.71
N ILE A 92 -4.22 4.07 9.32
CA ILE A 92 -3.01 4.87 9.08
C ILE A 92 -1.75 4.06 9.42
N GLU A 93 -1.71 3.40 10.57
CA GLU A 93 -0.53 2.63 10.98
C GLU A 93 -0.32 1.40 10.09
N LYS A 94 -1.39 0.71 9.66
CA LYS A 94 -1.27 -0.42 8.73
C LYS A 94 -0.73 0.03 7.37
N LEU A 95 -1.23 1.13 6.81
CA LEU A 95 -0.73 1.68 5.55
C LEU A 95 0.74 2.12 5.65
N LYS A 96 1.15 2.76 6.76
CA LYS A 96 2.56 3.10 7.00
C LYS A 96 3.46 1.87 7.08
N ASN A 97 2.98 0.80 7.70
CA ASN A 97 3.73 -0.45 7.78
C ASN A 97 3.97 -1.08 6.41
N LEU A 98 3.04 -0.87 5.47
CA LEU A 98 3.21 -1.23 4.05
C LEU A 98 4.12 -0.27 3.27
N GLY A 99 4.71 0.74 3.93
CA GLY A 99 5.59 1.72 3.29
C GLY A 99 4.87 2.88 2.60
N LEU A 100 3.53 2.91 2.64
CA LEU A 100 2.75 3.98 2.02
C LEU A 100 2.93 5.29 2.78
N LEU A 101 3.07 6.38 2.02
CA LEU A 101 3.17 7.70 2.60
C LEU A 101 1.79 8.16 3.06
N VAL A 102 1.56 8.09 4.38
CA VAL A 102 0.33 8.57 5.02
C VAL A 102 0.68 9.75 5.92
N PRO A 103 0.47 11.00 5.45
CA PRO A 103 0.82 12.19 6.20
C PRO A 103 0.09 12.27 7.54
N SER A 104 0.79 12.69 8.59
CA SER A 104 0.18 12.94 9.91
C SER A 104 -0.92 14.01 9.86
N ILE A 105 -0.85 14.90 8.86
CA ILE A 105 -1.82 15.97 8.64
C ILE A 105 -3.21 15.45 8.24
N LEU A 106 -3.32 14.22 7.70
CA LEU A 106 -4.62 13.58 7.45
C LEU A 106 -5.47 13.45 8.72
N ARG A 107 -4.82 13.32 9.89
CA ARG A 107 -5.53 13.28 11.16
C ARG A 107 -6.22 14.61 11.47
N LYS A 108 -5.72 15.75 10.98
CA LYS A 108 -6.40 17.04 11.14
C LYS A 108 -7.71 17.04 10.36
N ALA A 109 -7.66 16.69 9.07
CA ALA A 109 -8.84 16.61 8.20
C ALA A 109 -9.91 15.64 8.74
N VAL A 110 -9.49 14.44 9.18
CA VAL A 110 -10.43 13.45 9.75
C VAL A 110 -11.04 13.91 11.08
N ARG A 111 -10.27 14.60 11.92
CA ARG A 111 -10.74 15.08 13.23
C ARG A 111 -11.72 16.25 13.12
N LEU A 112 -11.74 16.97 11.99
CA LEU A 112 -12.67 18.08 11.80
C LEU A 112 -14.13 17.66 12.02
N ARG A 113 -14.51 16.48 11.52
CA ARG A 113 -15.84 15.92 11.78
C ARG A 113 -16.05 15.51 13.24
N ASN A 114 -15.01 15.07 13.94
CA ASN A 114 -15.14 14.72 15.36
C ASN A 114 -15.48 15.96 16.20
N THR A 115 -14.94 17.13 15.85
CA THR A 115 -15.32 18.40 16.49
C THR A 115 -16.80 18.72 16.23
N LEU A 116 -17.29 18.50 15.01
CA LEU A 116 -18.71 18.63 14.71
C LEU A 116 -19.58 17.63 15.49
N GLU A 117 -19.18 16.37 15.59
CA GLU A 117 -19.96 15.28 16.19
C GLU A 117 -19.96 15.27 17.72
N HIS A 118 -18.89 15.75 18.36
CA HIS A 118 -18.71 15.67 19.81
C HIS A 118 -18.65 17.02 20.53
N GLU A 119 -18.20 18.08 19.84
CA GLU A 119 -18.22 19.44 20.40
C GLU A 119 -19.37 20.28 19.85
N TYR A 120 -20.12 19.76 18.86
CA TYR A 120 -21.25 20.45 18.20
C TYR A 120 -20.89 21.83 17.64
N LYS A 121 -19.61 22.03 17.27
CA LYS A 121 -19.12 23.27 16.66
C LYS A 121 -19.11 23.13 15.15
N THR A 122 -19.68 24.12 14.47
CA THR A 122 -19.58 24.23 13.01
C THR A 122 -18.13 24.56 12.63
N PRO A 123 -17.54 23.85 11.67
CA PRO A 123 -16.20 24.17 11.19
C PRO A 123 -16.20 25.49 10.41
N THR A 124 -15.08 26.22 10.48
CA THR A 124 -14.91 27.45 9.69
C THR A 124 -14.64 27.12 8.23
N MET A 125 -14.88 28.08 7.34
CA MET A 125 -14.58 27.91 5.91
C MET A 125 -13.10 27.52 5.68
N GLU A 126 -12.17 28.22 6.34
CA GLU A 126 -10.73 27.93 6.31
C GLU A 126 -10.41 26.50 6.77
N GLN A 127 -11.04 26.01 7.84
CA GLN A 127 -10.83 24.65 8.32
C GLN A 127 -11.32 23.59 7.32
N VAL A 128 -12.44 23.87 6.64
CA VAL A 128 -12.99 22.97 5.62
C VAL A 128 -12.11 22.98 4.37
N GLU A 129 -11.63 24.15 3.95
CA GLU A 129 -10.71 24.32 2.82
C GLU A 129 -9.40 23.55 3.05
N ASP A 130 -8.75 23.76 4.20
CA ASP A 130 -7.55 23.02 4.60
C ASP A 130 -7.78 21.50 4.55
N ALA A 131 -8.92 21.04 5.08
CA ALA A 131 -9.25 19.63 5.13
C ALA A 131 -9.55 19.05 3.74
N LEU A 132 -10.15 19.85 2.85
CA LEU A 132 -10.43 19.50 1.47
C LEU A 132 -9.13 19.33 0.69
N ASP A 133 -8.21 20.29 0.77
CA ASP A 133 -6.90 20.22 0.11
C ASP A 133 -6.11 18.98 0.54
N ILE A 134 -6.10 18.69 1.85
CA ILE A 134 -5.47 17.49 2.40
C ILE A 134 -6.10 16.21 1.81
N ALA A 135 -7.43 16.17 1.71
CA ALA A 135 -8.15 15.02 1.15
C ALA A 135 -7.87 14.85 -0.35
N SER A 136 -7.93 15.93 -1.12
CA SER A 136 -7.64 15.94 -2.56
C SER A 136 -6.23 15.42 -2.83
N LEU A 137 -5.23 15.98 -2.14
CA LEU A 137 -3.84 15.54 -2.27
C LEU A 137 -3.69 14.05 -1.94
N PHE A 138 -4.30 13.57 -0.85
CA PHE A 138 -4.20 12.17 -0.47
C PHE A 138 -4.89 11.23 -1.47
N VAL A 139 -6.14 11.51 -1.85
CA VAL A 139 -6.91 10.66 -2.76
C VAL A 139 -6.24 10.59 -4.14
N MET A 140 -5.82 11.73 -4.68
CA MET A 140 -5.18 11.80 -6.00
C MET A 140 -3.79 11.16 -5.99
N SER A 141 -2.93 11.52 -5.04
CA SER A 141 -1.55 10.98 -4.99
C SER A 141 -1.52 9.48 -4.74
N SER A 142 -2.36 8.98 -3.83
CA SER A 142 -2.44 7.54 -3.56
C SER A 142 -3.04 6.77 -4.72
N SER A 143 -3.94 7.37 -5.51
CA SER A 143 -4.45 6.73 -6.74
C SER A 143 -3.41 6.71 -7.85
N ALA A 144 -2.68 7.81 -8.05
CA ALA A 144 -1.62 7.91 -9.06
C ALA A 144 -0.48 6.91 -8.81
N MET A 145 -0.23 6.54 -7.55
CA MET A 145 0.78 5.56 -7.17
C MET A 145 0.52 4.14 -7.74
N PHE A 146 -0.70 3.84 -8.19
CA PHE A 146 -1.08 2.54 -8.74
C PHE A 146 -1.28 2.54 -10.26
N THR A 147 -0.69 3.50 -10.97
CA THR A 147 -0.81 3.63 -12.43
C THR A 147 0.54 3.70 -13.15
N PRO A 148 1.28 2.58 -13.29
CA PRO A 148 1.12 1.30 -12.59
C PRO A 148 1.89 1.26 -11.26
N PHE A 149 1.46 0.39 -10.33
CA PHE A 149 2.27 0.06 -9.16
C PHE A 149 3.38 -0.92 -9.57
N GLU A 150 4.64 -0.61 -9.28
CA GLU A 150 5.76 -1.52 -9.52
C GLU A 150 5.82 -2.60 -8.44
N ASP A 151 5.06 -3.68 -8.66
CA ASP A 151 4.85 -4.74 -7.68
C ASP A 151 5.80 -5.95 -7.83
N ALA A 152 6.59 -6.00 -8.91
CA ALA A 152 7.53 -7.09 -9.15
C ALA A 152 8.95 -6.72 -8.72
N LEU A 153 9.54 -7.55 -7.87
CA LEU A 153 10.90 -7.42 -7.35
C LEU A 153 11.77 -8.57 -7.86
N GLN A 154 13.03 -8.27 -8.14
CA GLN A 154 14.08 -9.25 -8.41
C GLN A 154 15.12 -9.20 -7.30
N PHE A 155 15.43 -10.36 -6.74
CA PHE A 155 16.50 -10.62 -5.79
C PHE A 155 17.64 -11.33 -6.52
N SER A 156 18.74 -10.62 -6.74
CA SER A 156 19.91 -11.13 -7.46
C SER A 156 21.11 -11.26 -6.52
N LEU A 157 21.84 -12.37 -6.61
CA LEU A 157 23.05 -12.57 -5.80
C LEU A 157 24.07 -11.46 -6.06
N ARG A 158 24.58 -10.83 -4.99
CA ARG A 158 25.67 -9.84 -5.11
C ARG A 158 26.93 -10.58 -5.54
N LYS A 159 27.36 -10.39 -6.79
CA LYS A 159 28.58 -10.95 -7.43
C LYS A 159 29.27 -12.05 -6.60
N ALA A 160 28.81 -13.29 -6.75
CA ALA A 160 29.49 -14.43 -6.15
C ALA A 160 30.84 -14.67 -6.87
N SER A 161 31.90 -14.91 -6.12
CA SER A 161 33.21 -15.33 -6.65
C SER A 161 33.19 -16.75 -7.23
N VAL A 162 32.09 -17.48 -7.03
CA VAL A 162 31.90 -18.90 -7.39
C VAL A 162 30.63 -19.02 -8.24
N PRO A 163 30.60 -19.85 -9.30
CA PRO A 163 29.39 -20.14 -10.05
C PRO A 163 28.29 -20.66 -9.12
N HIS A 164 27.17 -19.94 -9.03
CA HIS A 164 25.96 -20.42 -8.38
C HIS A 164 25.00 -20.96 -9.44
N PRO A 165 24.29 -22.08 -9.18
CA PRO A 165 23.34 -22.66 -10.14
C PRO A 165 22.12 -21.76 -10.37
N ILE A 166 21.92 -20.75 -9.52
CA ILE A 166 20.80 -19.81 -9.57
C ILE A 166 21.32 -18.41 -9.83
N LYS A 167 20.58 -17.69 -10.66
CA LYS A 167 20.91 -16.32 -11.04
C LYS A 167 20.12 -15.29 -10.22
N TYR A 168 18.80 -15.50 -10.10
CA TYR A 168 17.92 -14.59 -9.37
C TYR A 168 16.61 -15.27 -8.96
N LEU A 169 15.94 -14.65 -7.99
CA LEU A 169 14.58 -14.93 -7.57
C LEU A 169 13.71 -13.72 -7.92
N THR A 170 12.53 -13.93 -8.48
CA THR A 170 11.54 -12.86 -8.64
C THR A 170 10.37 -13.07 -7.71
N VAL A 171 9.74 -11.99 -7.26
CA VAL A 171 8.44 -12.02 -6.60
C VAL A 171 7.54 -11.00 -7.27
N GLY A 172 6.30 -11.38 -7.59
CA GLY A 172 5.30 -10.47 -8.15
C GLY A 172 3.98 -10.59 -7.41
N LEU A 173 3.25 -9.49 -7.27
CA LEU A 173 2.00 -9.44 -6.53
C LEU A 173 0.84 -9.88 -7.42
N ASN A 174 0.00 -10.75 -6.91
CA ASN A 174 -1.14 -11.31 -7.63
C ASN A 174 -2.41 -11.09 -6.81
N ARG A 175 -3.53 -10.96 -7.50
CA ARG A 175 -4.87 -10.88 -6.92
C ARG A 175 -5.80 -11.85 -7.62
N GLU A 176 -6.47 -12.66 -6.83
CA GLU A 176 -7.62 -13.46 -7.24
C GLU A 176 -8.85 -12.99 -6.45
N ALA A 177 -10.05 -13.51 -6.77
CA ALA A 177 -11.33 -13.00 -6.25
C ALA A 177 -11.38 -12.80 -4.72
N ASN A 178 -10.68 -13.65 -3.94
CA ASN A 178 -10.68 -13.60 -2.47
C ASN A 178 -9.29 -13.62 -1.84
N SER A 179 -8.22 -13.44 -2.63
CA SER A 179 -6.85 -13.56 -2.13
C SER A 179 -5.91 -12.58 -2.81
N VAL A 180 -4.96 -12.07 -2.04
CA VAL A 180 -3.82 -11.29 -2.53
C VAL A 180 -2.57 -11.97 -2.01
N PHE A 181 -1.62 -12.25 -2.91
CA PHE A 181 -0.43 -12.99 -2.58
C PHE A 181 0.73 -12.64 -3.51
N TYR A 182 1.95 -12.76 -3.02
CA TYR A 182 3.12 -12.79 -3.90
C TYR A 182 3.31 -14.19 -4.46
N THR A 183 3.73 -14.30 -5.72
CA THR A 183 4.29 -15.53 -6.28
C THR A 183 5.78 -15.33 -6.47
N ALA A 184 6.58 -16.22 -5.87
CA ALA A 184 8.02 -16.24 -6.03
C ALA A 184 8.42 -17.28 -7.06
N TYR A 185 9.36 -16.94 -7.94
CA TYR A 185 9.96 -17.83 -8.94
C TYR A 185 11.47 -17.81 -8.82
N VAL A 186 12.11 -18.97 -8.97
CA VAL A 186 13.57 -19.10 -9.00
C VAL A 186 14.02 -19.46 -10.40
N TYR A 187 15.05 -18.77 -10.89
CA TYR A 187 15.60 -18.99 -12.24
C TYR A 187 17.06 -19.42 -12.18
N GLY A 188 17.38 -20.45 -12.95
CA GLY A 188 18.74 -20.94 -13.16
C GLY A 188 19.59 -20.02 -14.05
N VAL A 189 20.88 -20.37 -14.19
CA VAL A 189 21.85 -19.61 -15.01
C VAL A 189 21.40 -19.45 -16.47
N ASP A 190 20.70 -20.46 -17.02
CA ASP A 190 20.26 -20.51 -18.41
C ASP A 190 19.02 -19.62 -18.72
N ASN A 191 18.55 -18.81 -17.76
CA ASN A 191 17.50 -17.77 -17.85
C ASN A 191 16.13 -18.20 -18.41
N SER A 192 15.99 -19.46 -18.82
CA SER A 192 14.83 -19.95 -19.59
C SER A 192 13.97 -20.91 -18.76
N GLU A 193 14.54 -21.50 -17.70
CA GLU A 193 13.89 -22.52 -16.89
C GLU A 193 13.59 -22.00 -15.48
N CYS A 194 12.31 -22.03 -15.14
CA CYS A 194 11.83 -21.81 -13.78
C CYS A 194 12.11 -23.08 -12.97
N LEU A 195 13.01 -23.00 -11.99
CA LEU A 195 13.42 -24.13 -11.16
C LEU A 195 12.43 -24.43 -10.03
N GLY A 196 11.59 -23.47 -9.68
CA GLY A 196 10.60 -23.64 -8.62
C GLY A 196 9.74 -22.41 -8.43
N ARG A 197 8.60 -22.61 -7.74
CA ARG A 197 7.68 -21.54 -7.35
C ARG A 197 7.13 -21.73 -5.94
N CYS A 198 6.88 -20.62 -5.24
CA CYS A 198 6.09 -20.63 -4.01
C CYS A 198 5.20 -19.39 -3.92
N THR A 199 4.24 -19.38 -2.99
CA THR A 199 3.33 -18.26 -2.78
C THR A 199 3.41 -17.75 -1.35
N ILE A 200 3.26 -16.44 -1.19
CA ILE A 200 3.28 -15.75 0.10
C ILE A 200 1.96 -14.99 0.23
N GLN A 201 1.07 -15.49 1.08
CA GLN A 201 -0.27 -14.92 1.26
C GLN A 201 -0.24 -13.59 2.01
N SER A 202 -1.20 -12.71 1.71
CA SER A 202 -1.49 -11.54 2.54
C SER A 202 -1.73 -11.95 4.00
N GLY A 203 -1.16 -11.18 4.93
CA GLY A 203 -1.11 -11.52 6.35
C GLY A 203 0.15 -12.28 6.79
N HIS A 204 0.95 -12.82 5.87
CA HIS A 204 2.28 -13.32 6.18
C HIS A 204 3.24 -12.16 6.49
N LEU A 205 4.16 -12.31 7.44
CA LEU A 205 5.07 -11.22 7.86
C LEU A 205 5.92 -10.67 6.70
N LEU A 206 6.40 -11.55 5.82
CA LEU A 206 7.15 -11.16 4.62
C LEU A 206 6.29 -10.47 3.55
N PHE A 207 4.97 -10.70 3.53
CA PHE A 207 4.10 -10.02 2.57
C PHE A 207 4.17 -8.50 2.77
N ASP A 208 3.99 -8.05 4.01
CA ASP A 208 4.04 -6.62 4.35
C ASP A 208 5.41 -6.01 4.02
N GLN A 209 6.50 -6.75 4.24
CA GLN A 209 7.86 -6.29 3.92
C GLN A 209 8.12 -6.20 2.41
N LEU A 210 7.59 -7.12 1.62
CA LEU A 210 7.71 -7.06 0.16
C LEU A 210 6.95 -5.85 -0.41
N VAL A 211 5.73 -5.58 0.07
CA VAL A 211 4.99 -4.36 -0.31
C VAL A 211 5.78 -3.10 0.09
N LYS A 212 6.36 -3.10 1.29
CA LYS A 212 7.17 -1.99 1.80
C LYS A 212 8.43 -1.77 0.96
N LEU A 213 9.11 -2.83 0.55
CA LEU A 213 10.27 -2.77 -0.34
C LEU A 213 9.90 -2.18 -1.70
N SER A 214 8.85 -2.71 -2.34
CA SER A 214 8.34 -2.19 -3.62
C SER A 214 8.04 -0.70 -3.53
N THR A 215 7.26 -0.30 -2.52
CA THR A 215 6.88 1.11 -2.32
C THR A 215 8.10 1.99 -2.08
N SER A 216 9.03 1.55 -1.23
CA SER A 216 10.24 2.33 -0.90
C SER A 216 11.17 2.51 -2.10
N LEU A 217 11.35 1.46 -2.91
CA LEU A 217 12.14 1.49 -4.15
C LEU A 217 11.50 2.42 -5.19
N MET A 218 10.19 2.29 -5.41
CA MET A 218 9.45 3.07 -6.39
C MET A 218 9.46 4.56 -6.02
N MET A 219 9.25 4.89 -4.75
CA MET A 219 9.29 6.26 -4.24
C MET A 219 10.71 6.80 -4.00
N LYS A 220 11.75 5.95 -4.10
CA LYS A 220 13.12 6.25 -3.70
C LYS A 220 13.22 6.84 -2.29
N TYR A 221 12.37 6.36 -1.38
CA TYR A 221 12.21 6.91 -0.05
C TYR A 221 12.39 5.80 1.00
N LYS A 222 13.32 6.02 1.96
CA LYS A 222 13.63 5.06 3.05
C LYS A 222 14.01 3.65 2.59
N VAL A 223 14.60 3.50 1.39
CA VAL A 223 15.02 2.22 0.81
C VAL A 223 15.90 1.42 1.78
N ASP A 224 16.94 2.03 2.35
CA ASP A 224 17.85 1.34 3.27
C ASP A 224 17.14 0.81 4.53
N GLN A 225 16.16 1.56 5.04
CA GLN A 225 15.37 1.13 6.18
C GLN A 225 14.46 -0.05 5.80
N ALA A 226 13.84 0.00 4.63
CA ALA A 226 12.99 -1.09 4.13
C ALA A 226 13.79 -2.38 3.92
N CYS A 227 15.02 -2.30 3.39
CA CYS A 227 15.91 -3.45 3.29
C CYS A 227 16.26 -4.04 4.66
N LYS A 228 16.63 -3.21 5.64
CA LYS A 228 16.93 -3.66 7.01
C LYS A 228 15.73 -4.32 7.69
N ASP A 229 14.54 -3.73 7.52
CA ASP A 229 13.30 -4.27 8.10
C ASP A 229 12.94 -5.62 7.45
N PHE A 230 13.12 -5.75 6.13
CA PHE A 230 12.95 -7.00 5.41
C PHE A 230 13.90 -8.08 5.94
N ASP A 231 15.20 -7.79 6.04
CA ASP A 231 16.21 -8.74 6.51
C ASP A 231 15.91 -9.22 7.94
N ALA A 232 15.50 -8.31 8.81
CA ALA A 232 15.13 -8.63 10.19
C ALA A 232 13.92 -9.58 10.26
N VAL A 233 12.88 -9.33 9.45
CA VAL A 233 11.70 -10.21 9.41
C VAL A 233 12.05 -11.55 8.77
N TYR A 234 12.80 -11.56 7.67
CA TYR A 234 13.23 -12.78 6.97
C TYR A 234 14.03 -13.73 7.88
N ALA A 235 14.85 -13.17 8.77
CA ALA A 235 15.60 -13.96 9.75
C ALA A 235 14.68 -14.71 10.74
N THR A 236 13.49 -14.17 11.04
CA THR A 236 12.53 -14.73 12.01
C THR A 236 11.51 -15.71 11.42
N CYS A 237 11.37 -15.74 10.09
CA CYS A 237 10.52 -16.71 9.39
C CYS A 237 11.08 -18.13 9.48
#